data_AF-A0A498KUM3-F1
#
_entry.id   AF-A0A498KUM3-F1
#
_cell.length_a   1.000
_cell.length_b   1.000
_cell.length_c   1.000
_cell.angle_alpha   90.00
_cell.angle_beta   90.00
_cell.angle_gamma   90.00
#
_symmetry.space_group_name_H-M   'P 1'
#
loop_
_entity.id
_entity.type
_entity.pdbx_description
1 polymer ?
#
loop_
_entity_poly.entity_id
_entity_poly.type
_entity_poly.pdbx_seq_one_letter_code
_entity_poly.pdbx_strand_id
1 'polypeptide(L)'
;MSAAHRNVEVGGSGGYGWRYSGPPDGGPGNPRRCGVVAVSGAGSRPSKTNCPGESEGAETPESAGPSDYDHAQPGDLPGGTGLRPISTEPGRTLRDEAVHELTDGAQARPWYRVLDEWRDWYSDYLHSHIEYEQDGETVRSRLKNSYMPEYGNTYYAKLKGLEREVDRAFEDLTTVMLTDTASNETQGGLMRPPGDHMRDIADGWDVQRKALHRALDGYRWEYAKVWEPHESGYGHLHIAVFVEDPDDDLDAGQFEPVMRTYYENTDPAGWDAHKPENGVSVSHEVHDLGCYISEYIGTFGEETLSRPMKEQMFYAVTWATNTRRVEFSNGAQDLIRRDRFRQETGLRPEDRGGECMDSWKQGGGESDEGGGWQVDSIVNAGPDGPEYHDPTTGGVDVTEIEGADTVDPPPEL
;
A
#
# COMPACT_ATOMS: atom_id res chain seq x y z
N MET A 1 46.92 -1.27 38.96
CA MET A 1 47.22 -2.06 40.17
C MET A 1 47.40 -1.09 41.33
N SER A 2 46.65 -1.28 42.43
CA SER A 2 46.57 -0.43 43.64
C SER A 2 46.04 0.99 43.42
N ALA A 3 45.28 1.62 44.30
CA ALA A 3 44.66 1.21 45.56
C ALA A 3 43.61 2.28 45.91
N ALA A 4 42.57 1.87 46.62
CA ALA A 4 41.63 2.77 47.29
C ALA A 4 42.14 3.13 48.70
N HIS A 5 41.98 4.40 49.09
CA HIS A 5 41.95 4.95 50.46
C HIS A 5 41.04 6.20 50.37
N ARG A 6 39.84 6.31 50.98
CA ARG A 6 39.46 6.43 52.43
C ARG A 6 40.36 7.42 53.18
N ASN A 7 39.92 8.40 53.98
CA ASN A 7 38.67 8.83 54.64
C ASN A 7 38.86 10.36 54.94
N VAL A 8 37.90 11.16 55.41
CA VAL A 8 37.42 11.35 56.82
C VAL A 8 36.43 12.53 56.75
N GLU A 9 35.13 12.40 57.11
CA GLU A 9 34.51 12.56 58.46
C GLU A 9 34.47 14.05 58.91
N VAL A 10 33.45 14.68 59.53
CA VAL A 10 32.50 14.27 60.59
C VAL A 10 31.32 15.29 60.67
N GLY A 11 30.13 14.80 61.08
CA GLY A 11 29.20 15.51 61.98
C GLY A 11 27.85 15.88 61.37
N GLY A 12 26.68 15.53 61.91
CA GLY A 12 26.29 14.88 63.16
C GLY A 12 24.80 15.14 63.41
N SER A 13 24.11 14.22 64.11
CA SER A 13 22.75 14.29 64.70
C SER A 13 21.57 14.62 63.74
N GLY A 14 20.48 13.86 63.62
CA GLY A 14 19.73 13.08 64.61
C GLY A 14 18.40 13.79 64.91
N GLY A 15 17.26 13.24 64.50
CA GLY A 15 15.93 13.71 64.93
C GLY A 15 14.78 13.48 63.95
N TYR A 16 13.83 12.62 64.33
CA TYR A 16 12.60 12.24 63.63
C TYR A 16 11.49 13.32 63.73
N GLY A 17 10.57 13.39 62.74
CA GLY A 17 9.16 13.74 62.98
C GLY A 17 8.43 14.69 62.02
N TRP A 18 7.73 14.11 61.02
CA TRP A 18 6.50 14.53 60.31
C TRP A 18 5.98 15.98 60.34
N ARG A 19 5.77 16.59 59.15
CA ARG A 19 4.44 16.90 58.55
C ARG A 19 4.54 17.69 57.23
N TYR A 20 3.73 17.25 56.27
CA TYR A 20 3.13 17.92 55.11
C TYR A 20 3.43 19.40 54.83
N SER A 21 3.86 19.67 53.59
CA SER A 21 3.55 20.86 52.79
C SER A 21 3.55 20.43 51.32
N GLY A 22 2.48 20.76 50.58
CA GLY A 22 2.22 20.29 49.22
C GLY A 22 3.14 20.86 48.14
N PRO A 23 2.93 20.45 46.87
CA PRO A 23 3.81 20.77 45.76
C PRO A 23 3.55 22.20 45.25
N PRO A 24 4.57 22.92 44.77
CA PRO A 24 4.34 24.02 43.84
C PRO A 24 4.09 23.45 42.45
N ASP A 25 2.86 23.69 42.00
CA ASP A 25 2.30 23.79 40.66
C ASP A 25 3.21 23.56 39.43
N GLY A 26 2.62 22.79 38.51
CA GLY A 26 3.15 22.45 37.19
C GLY A 26 3.34 23.66 36.27
N GLY A 27 4.46 23.64 35.56
CA GLY A 27 4.56 24.24 34.23
C GLY A 27 4.21 23.20 33.17
N PRO A 28 3.62 23.59 32.03
CA PRO A 28 3.23 22.65 30.97
C PRO A 28 4.47 21.91 30.45
N GLY A 29 4.35 20.59 30.37
CA GLY A 29 5.39 19.72 29.83
C GLY A 29 5.81 20.17 28.45
N ASN A 30 7.12 20.24 28.24
CA ASN A 30 7.72 20.44 26.93
C ASN A 30 7.22 19.30 26.02
N PRO A 31 6.64 19.57 24.83
CA PRO A 31 6.22 18.51 23.93
C PRO A 31 7.42 17.63 23.58
N ARG A 32 7.21 16.31 23.60
CA ARG A 32 8.21 15.33 23.18
C ARG A 32 8.50 15.58 21.70
N ARG A 33 9.77 15.74 21.34
CA ARG A 33 10.18 16.02 19.96
C ARG A 33 10.31 14.70 19.20
N CYS A 34 9.73 14.65 18.01
CA CYS A 34 9.80 13.53 17.09
C CYS A 34 10.15 14.09 15.70
N GLY A 35 11.25 13.61 15.13
CA GLY A 35 11.76 14.09 13.85
C GLY A 35 11.90 12.92 12.88
N VAL A 36 11.07 12.86 11.84
CA VAL A 36 11.25 11.84 10.80
C VAL A 36 12.54 12.17 10.04
N VAL A 37 13.54 11.29 10.04
CA VAL A 37 14.77 11.46 9.25
C VAL A 37 14.86 10.38 8.19
N ALA A 38 14.36 10.67 6.99
CA ALA A 38 14.72 9.92 5.81
C ALA A 38 16.21 10.17 5.47
N VAL A 39 16.94 9.13 5.15
CA VAL A 39 18.33 9.21 4.71
C VAL A 39 18.36 8.69 3.29
N SER A 40 18.17 9.57 2.29
CA SER A 40 18.58 9.42 0.87
C SER A 40 17.73 10.28 -0.09
N GLY A 41 18.12 10.30 -1.38
CA GLY A 41 17.67 11.19 -2.45
C GLY A 41 16.33 10.85 -3.11
N ALA A 42 15.57 9.91 -2.55
CA ALA A 42 14.22 9.59 -2.97
C ALA A 42 13.27 10.77 -2.73
N GLY A 43 12.82 11.43 -3.81
CA GLY A 43 11.82 12.51 -3.78
C GLY A 43 10.43 12.11 -3.26
N SER A 44 10.24 10.88 -2.80
CA SER A 44 8.94 10.37 -2.33
C SER A 44 8.84 10.43 -0.80
N ARG A 45 7.91 11.25 -0.33
CA ARG A 45 7.73 11.55 1.09
C ARG A 45 6.96 10.43 1.83
N PRO A 46 7.33 10.10 3.09
CA PRO A 46 6.71 9.00 3.83
C PRO A 46 5.19 9.16 4.04
N SER A 47 4.47 8.03 4.03
CA SER A 47 3.04 7.97 4.34
C SER A 47 2.77 8.28 5.82
N LYS A 48 1.71 9.06 6.11
CA LYS A 48 1.24 9.41 7.46
C LYS A 48 0.78 8.22 8.32
N THR A 49 0.71 7.01 7.78
CA THR A 49 0.08 5.85 8.46
C THR A 49 1.05 4.94 9.23
N ASN A 50 2.35 5.25 9.29
CA ASN A 50 3.33 4.41 9.97
C ASN A 50 3.34 4.69 11.49
N CYS A 51 2.52 3.97 12.25
CA CYS A 51 2.64 3.89 13.72
C CYS A 51 3.58 2.72 14.09
N PRO A 52 4.53 2.90 15.03
CA PRO A 52 5.43 1.81 15.43
C PRO A 52 4.71 0.74 16.28
N GLY A 53 5.01 -0.53 15.99
CA GLY A 53 4.86 -1.64 16.92
C GLY A 53 6.15 -1.81 17.75
N GLU A 54 6.06 -2.55 18.85
CA GLU A 54 7.09 -2.65 19.89
C GLU A 54 8.50 -3.00 19.36
N SER A 55 9.46 -2.19 19.81
CA SER A 55 10.93 -2.26 19.71
C SER A 55 11.56 -3.42 18.91
N GLU A 56 12.11 -3.11 17.75
CA GLU A 56 13.24 -3.84 17.17
C GLU A 56 14.53 -3.02 17.37
N GLY A 57 15.60 -3.72 17.74
CA GLY A 57 16.84 -3.17 18.28
C GLY A 57 17.54 -2.17 17.36
N ALA A 58 18.25 -1.24 17.99
CA ALA A 58 19.07 -0.22 17.35
C ALA A 58 20.19 -0.87 16.52
N GLU A 59 20.04 -0.88 15.19
CA GLU A 59 21.15 -1.10 14.27
C GLU A 59 21.74 0.24 13.80
N THR A 60 23.06 0.26 13.67
CA THR A 60 23.82 1.44 13.24
C THR A 60 23.91 1.41 11.71
N PRO A 61 23.65 2.50 10.96
CA PRO A 61 23.77 2.46 9.51
C PRO A 61 25.25 2.54 9.11
N GLU A 62 25.71 1.58 8.31
CA GLU A 62 26.75 1.86 7.33
C GLU A 62 26.16 2.81 6.28
N SER A 63 26.93 3.84 5.90
CA SER A 63 26.51 4.85 4.91
C SER A 63 26.08 4.20 3.60
N ALA A 64 24.93 4.61 3.05
CA ALA A 64 24.44 4.18 1.75
C ALA A 64 25.53 4.37 0.67
N GLY A 65 26.03 3.26 0.14
CA GLY A 65 26.79 3.24 -1.11
C GLY A 65 25.85 3.43 -2.31
N PRO A 66 26.38 3.63 -3.53
CA PRO A 66 25.59 3.60 -4.74
C PRO A 66 24.79 2.28 -4.82
N SER A 67 23.58 2.32 -5.38
CA SER A 67 22.70 1.15 -5.50
C SER A 67 23.48 -0.08 -5.99
N ASP A 68 23.49 -1.17 -5.22
CA ASP A 68 24.22 -2.41 -5.54
C ASP A 68 23.56 -3.21 -6.70
N TYR A 69 22.63 -2.60 -7.44
CA TYR A 69 21.89 -3.21 -8.54
C TYR A 69 22.26 -2.55 -9.87
N ASP A 70 22.41 -3.36 -10.91
CA ASP A 70 22.62 -2.86 -12.26
C ASP A 70 21.34 -2.20 -12.79
N HIS A 71 21.44 -0.94 -13.20
CA HIS A 71 20.38 -0.25 -13.93
C HIS A 71 20.02 -1.00 -15.20
N ALA A 72 18.72 -1.16 -15.43
CA ALA A 72 18.19 -1.83 -16.59
C ALA A 72 18.54 -1.06 -17.88
N GLN A 73 18.93 -1.81 -18.90
CA GLN A 73 19.01 -1.32 -20.26
C GLN A 73 17.69 -1.59 -21.00
N PRO A 74 17.38 -0.87 -22.08
CA PRO A 74 16.14 -1.09 -22.83
C PRO A 74 15.95 -2.53 -23.33
N GLY A 75 17.06 -3.24 -23.59
CA GLY A 75 17.06 -4.64 -24.05
C GLY A 75 16.87 -5.68 -22.94
N ASP A 76 16.97 -5.29 -21.67
CA ASP A 76 16.81 -6.20 -20.53
C ASP A 76 15.32 -6.48 -20.24
N LEU A 77 14.43 -5.61 -20.71
CA LEU A 77 12.99 -5.78 -20.55
C LEU A 77 12.43 -6.72 -21.63
N PRO A 78 11.62 -7.73 -21.25
CA PRO A 78 11.06 -8.72 -22.15
C PRO A 78 10.15 -8.09 -23.21
N GLY A 79 10.04 -8.77 -24.37
CA GLY A 79 9.12 -8.36 -25.44
C GLY A 79 9.48 -7.04 -26.13
N GLY A 80 10.71 -6.52 -25.95
CA GLY A 80 11.12 -5.23 -26.53
C GLY A 80 10.34 -4.04 -25.95
N THR A 81 9.81 -4.19 -24.74
CA THR A 81 8.97 -3.19 -24.07
C THR A 81 9.77 -2.05 -23.45
N GLY A 82 11.09 -2.18 -23.30
CA GLY A 82 11.90 -1.21 -22.57
C GLY A 82 11.76 0.23 -23.05
N LEU A 83 11.76 0.45 -24.37
CA LEU A 83 11.60 1.79 -24.96
C LEU A 83 10.15 2.29 -25.00
N ARG A 84 9.17 1.50 -24.56
CA ARG A 84 7.77 1.94 -24.54
C ARG A 84 7.59 2.95 -23.40
N PRO A 85 7.00 4.12 -23.66
CA PRO A 85 6.59 5.02 -22.57
C PRO A 85 5.59 4.30 -21.65
N ILE A 86 5.60 4.63 -20.36
CA ILE A 86 4.62 4.08 -19.40
C ILE A 86 3.19 4.48 -19.78
N SER A 87 3.00 5.70 -20.27
CA SER A 87 1.70 6.24 -20.68
C SER A 87 1.89 7.20 -21.85
N THR A 88 0.90 7.29 -22.72
CA THR A 88 0.90 8.21 -23.85
C THR A 88 -0.38 9.03 -23.95
N GLU A 89 -1.33 8.78 -23.07
CA GLU A 89 -2.58 9.50 -23.03
C GLU A 89 -2.39 10.90 -22.43
N PRO A 90 -2.89 11.95 -23.09
CA PRO A 90 -2.82 13.31 -22.57
C PRO A 90 -3.63 13.46 -21.28
N GLY A 91 -3.19 14.35 -20.40
CA GLY A 91 -3.88 14.64 -19.14
C GLY A 91 -3.63 13.61 -18.04
N ARG A 92 -2.75 12.62 -18.27
CA ARG A 92 -2.42 11.61 -17.26
C ARG A 92 -1.42 12.16 -16.26
N THR A 93 -1.74 12.00 -14.98
CA THR A 93 -0.88 12.38 -13.87
C THR A 93 0.05 11.23 -13.51
N LEU A 94 1.35 11.44 -13.64
CA LEU A 94 2.39 10.50 -13.24
C LEU A 94 3.27 11.12 -12.16
N ARG A 95 3.97 10.28 -11.42
CA ARG A 95 5.08 10.72 -10.57
C ARG A 95 6.08 11.56 -11.34
N ASP A 96 6.58 12.64 -10.75
CA ASP A 96 7.57 13.53 -11.38
C ASP A 96 8.80 12.75 -11.88
N GLU A 97 9.25 11.75 -11.12
CA GLU A 97 10.39 10.90 -11.49
C GLU A 97 10.12 10.05 -12.74
N ALA A 98 8.84 9.77 -13.04
CA ALA A 98 8.40 9.02 -14.22
C ALA A 98 8.15 9.92 -15.45
N VAL A 99 8.38 11.23 -15.33
CA VAL A 99 8.16 12.22 -16.39
C VAL A 99 9.49 12.82 -16.85
N HIS A 100 9.55 13.26 -18.10
CA HIS A 100 10.64 14.10 -18.60
C HIS A 100 10.10 15.26 -19.44
N GLU A 101 10.83 16.37 -19.42
CA GLU A 101 10.52 17.54 -20.24
C GLU A 101 11.15 17.42 -21.62
N LEU A 102 10.31 17.44 -22.65
CA LEU A 102 10.74 17.51 -24.05
C LEU A 102 10.33 18.87 -24.66
N THR A 103 10.72 19.11 -25.92
CA THR A 103 10.37 20.35 -26.63
C THR A 103 8.86 20.56 -26.77
N ASP A 104 8.11 19.46 -26.79
CA ASP A 104 6.66 19.45 -26.99
C ASP A 104 5.88 19.32 -25.67
N GLY A 105 6.59 19.42 -24.52
CA GLY A 105 6.02 19.37 -23.17
C GLY A 105 6.43 18.14 -22.36
N ALA A 106 5.77 17.99 -21.21
CA ALA A 106 5.97 16.87 -20.29
C ALA A 106 5.47 15.56 -20.89
N GLN A 107 6.34 14.55 -20.95
CA GLN A 107 6.00 13.20 -21.45
C GLN A 107 6.39 12.11 -20.46
N ALA A 108 5.72 10.95 -20.55
CA ALA A 108 6.10 9.80 -19.75
C ALA A 108 7.45 9.24 -20.20
N ARG A 109 8.30 8.89 -19.25
CA ARG A 109 9.56 8.22 -19.54
C ARG A 109 9.31 6.79 -20.06
N PRO A 110 10.26 6.24 -20.85
CA PRO A 110 10.27 4.84 -21.20
C PRO A 110 10.31 3.91 -19.98
N TRP A 111 9.71 2.73 -20.09
CA TRP A 111 9.53 1.77 -18.99
C TRP A 111 10.85 1.39 -18.32
N TYR A 112 11.93 1.17 -19.09
CA TYR A 112 13.24 0.84 -18.50
C TYR A 112 13.75 1.94 -17.56
N ARG A 113 13.52 3.21 -17.90
CA ARG A 113 13.89 4.35 -17.05
C ARG A 113 13.01 4.43 -15.81
N VAL A 114 11.71 4.21 -15.97
CA VAL A 114 10.79 4.23 -14.82
C VAL A 114 11.08 3.08 -13.86
N LEU A 115 11.50 1.92 -14.36
CA LEU A 115 11.98 0.82 -13.54
C LEU A 115 13.22 1.23 -12.73
N ASP A 116 14.20 1.88 -13.35
CA ASP A 116 15.39 2.35 -12.66
C ASP A 116 15.04 3.37 -11.57
N GLU A 117 14.21 4.37 -11.89
CA GLU A 117 13.76 5.38 -10.91
C GLU A 117 13.01 4.73 -9.73
N TRP A 118 12.18 3.71 -10.00
CA TRP A 118 11.53 2.93 -8.95
C TRP A 118 12.52 2.13 -8.09
N ARG A 119 13.55 1.53 -8.69
CA ARG A 119 14.59 0.78 -7.98
C ARG A 119 15.42 1.68 -7.08
N ASP A 120 15.81 2.84 -7.60
CA ASP A 120 16.54 3.87 -6.85
C ASP A 120 15.68 4.34 -5.67
N TRP A 121 14.41 4.70 -5.95
CA TRP A 121 13.44 5.06 -4.92
C TRP A 121 13.29 3.99 -3.84
N TYR A 122 13.17 2.72 -4.23
CA TYR A 122 12.96 1.61 -3.31
C TYR A 122 14.22 1.34 -2.46
N SER A 123 15.40 1.36 -3.09
CA SER A 123 16.70 1.19 -2.42
C SER A 123 16.94 2.29 -1.39
N ASP A 124 16.65 3.54 -1.76
CA ASP A 124 16.72 4.70 -0.88
C ASP A 124 15.77 4.55 0.32
N TYR A 125 14.57 4.04 0.08
CA TYR A 125 13.58 3.81 1.13
C TYR A 125 14.00 2.70 2.11
N LEU A 126 14.72 1.65 1.67
CA LEU A 126 15.25 0.59 2.56
C LEU A 126 16.19 1.15 3.65
N HIS A 127 16.88 2.25 3.36
CA HIS A 127 17.80 2.89 4.29
C HIS A 127 17.19 4.07 5.04
N SER A 128 15.89 4.34 4.84
CA SER A 128 15.20 5.46 5.46
C SER A 128 14.57 5.07 6.82
N HIS A 129 14.58 6.00 7.78
CA HIS A 129 14.04 5.77 9.13
C HIS A 129 13.22 6.94 9.67
N ILE A 130 12.53 6.72 10.78
CA ILE A 130 11.91 7.74 11.61
C ILE A 130 12.78 7.87 12.85
N GLU A 131 13.14 9.10 13.25
CA GLU A 131 13.80 9.34 14.55
C GLU A 131 12.79 9.95 15.53
N TYR A 132 12.85 9.56 16.79
CA TYR A 132 11.99 10.15 17.82
C TYR A 132 12.65 10.12 19.18
N GLU A 133 12.33 11.09 20.03
CA GLU A 133 12.81 11.09 21.41
C GLU A 133 11.90 10.22 22.30
N GLN A 134 12.52 9.24 22.96
CA GLN A 134 11.90 8.44 24.01
C GLN A 134 12.80 8.48 25.24
N ASP A 135 12.24 8.95 26.36
CA ASP A 135 12.94 9.03 27.66
C ASP A 135 14.28 9.82 27.62
N GLY A 136 14.39 10.81 26.73
CA GLY A 136 15.57 11.65 26.56
C GLY A 136 16.64 11.05 25.63
N GLU A 137 16.35 9.93 24.99
CA GLU A 137 17.21 9.28 24.00
C GLU A 137 16.58 9.34 22.61
N THR A 138 17.40 9.55 21.57
CA THR A 138 16.96 9.43 20.17
C THR A 138 16.85 7.97 19.79
N VAL A 139 15.64 7.52 19.53
CA VAL A 139 15.31 6.20 19.02
C VAL A 139 15.05 6.29 17.52
N ARG A 140 15.34 5.22 16.79
CA ARG A 140 15.07 5.11 15.35
C ARG A 140 14.16 3.94 15.06
N SER A 141 13.31 4.06 14.06
CA SER A 141 12.50 2.97 13.52
C SER A 141 12.54 3.00 12.00
N ARG A 142 12.75 1.84 11.36
CA ARG A 142 12.79 1.76 9.89
C ARG A 142 11.46 2.19 9.28
N LEU A 143 11.53 2.95 8.19
CA LEU A 143 10.35 3.24 7.40
C LEU A 143 9.93 2.00 6.61
N LYS A 144 8.61 1.80 6.49
CA LYS A 144 8.02 0.74 5.66
C LYS A 144 7.24 1.37 4.51
N ASN A 145 7.31 0.76 3.33
CA ASN A 145 6.48 1.11 2.17
C ASN A 145 5.71 -0.11 1.66
N SER A 146 4.71 0.12 0.81
CA SER A 146 3.80 -0.93 0.32
C SER A 146 4.42 -1.95 -0.64
N TYR A 147 5.67 -1.77 -1.05
CA TYR A 147 6.43 -2.70 -1.90
C TYR A 147 7.39 -3.56 -1.10
N MET A 148 7.59 -3.29 0.19
CA MET A 148 8.46 -4.11 1.05
C MET A 148 7.75 -5.39 1.49
N PRO A 149 8.46 -6.53 1.62
CA PRO A 149 7.87 -7.81 2.04
C PRO A 149 7.09 -7.72 3.36
N GLU A 150 7.56 -6.94 4.33
CA GLU A 150 6.90 -6.77 5.63
C GLU A 150 5.54 -6.09 5.50
N TYR A 151 5.32 -5.29 4.46
CA TYR A 151 4.01 -4.70 4.18
C TYR A 151 3.04 -5.74 3.59
N GLY A 152 3.56 -6.77 2.91
CA GLY A 152 2.79 -7.96 2.53
C GLY A 152 2.09 -8.60 3.74
N ASN A 153 2.79 -8.69 4.88
CA ASN A 153 2.20 -9.18 6.13
C ASN A 153 1.02 -8.31 6.60
N THR A 154 1.06 -7.00 6.35
CA THR A 154 -0.04 -6.09 6.70
C THR A 154 -1.27 -6.37 5.83
N TYR A 155 -1.10 -6.56 4.53
CA TYR A 155 -2.21 -6.94 3.64
C TYR A 155 -2.78 -8.30 4.00
N TYR A 156 -1.92 -9.27 4.30
CA TYR A 156 -2.35 -10.59 4.76
C TYR A 156 -3.13 -10.54 6.07
N ALA A 157 -2.64 -9.78 7.06
CA ALA A 157 -3.33 -9.61 8.33
C ALA A 157 -4.73 -9.00 8.13
N LYS A 158 -4.85 -8.02 7.22
CA LYS A 158 -6.14 -7.44 6.82
C LYS A 158 -7.05 -8.49 6.17
N LEU A 159 -6.55 -9.27 5.23
CA LEU A 159 -7.32 -10.34 4.57
C LEU A 159 -7.79 -11.41 5.56
N LYS A 160 -6.93 -11.88 6.46
CA LYS A 160 -7.34 -12.83 7.51
C LYS A 160 -8.33 -12.20 8.48
N GLY A 161 -8.23 -10.89 8.73
CA GLY A 161 -9.22 -10.16 9.52
C GLY A 161 -10.58 -10.08 8.83
N LEU A 162 -10.58 -9.83 7.52
CA LEU A 162 -11.78 -9.87 6.70
C LEU A 162 -12.40 -11.27 6.71
N GLU A 163 -11.61 -12.30 6.40
CA GLU A 163 -12.05 -13.70 6.41
C GLU A 163 -12.73 -14.08 7.72
N ARG A 164 -12.10 -13.79 8.87
CA ARG A 164 -12.68 -14.08 10.19
C ARG A 164 -14.00 -13.37 10.44
N GLU A 165 -14.18 -12.15 9.95
CA GLU A 165 -15.41 -11.39 10.18
C GLU A 165 -16.49 -11.73 9.16
N VAL A 166 -16.13 -12.12 7.94
CA VAL A 166 -17.07 -12.68 6.97
C VAL A 166 -17.59 -14.02 7.51
N ASP A 167 -16.72 -14.94 7.93
CA ASP A 167 -17.11 -16.24 8.53
C ASP A 167 -18.01 -16.09 9.77
N ARG A 168 -17.88 -14.98 10.52
CA ARG A 168 -18.75 -14.67 11.66
C ARG A 168 -20.09 -14.08 11.26
N ALA A 169 -20.13 -13.35 10.15
CA ALA A 169 -21.23 -12.45 9.84
C ALA A 169 -22.05 -12.88 8.63
N PHE A 170 -21.55 -13.79 7.81
CA PHE A 170 -22.18 -14.31 6.60
C PHE A 170 -22.45 -15.79 6.85
N GLU A 171 -23.69 -16.22 6.67
CA GLU A 171 -24.05 -17.64 6.64
C GLU A 171 -23.73 -18.21 5.25
N ASP A 172 -23.11 -19.40 5.20
CA ASP A 172 -22.78 -20.14 3.97
C ASP A 172 -22.11 -19.25 2.89
N LEU A 173 -20.82 -18.98 3.08
CA LEU A 173 -20.06 -18.05 2.26
C LEU A 173 -19.70 -18.63 0.89
N THR A 174 -20.20 -17.99 -0.18
CA THR A 174 -19.68 -18.17 -1.53
C THR A 174 -18.65 -17.08 -1.87
N THR A 175 -17.49 -17.48 -2.38
CA THR A 175 -16.49 -16.57 -2.93
C THR A 175 -16.48 -16.64 -4.44
N VAL A 176 -16.52 -15.48 -5.09
CA VAL A 176 -16.44 -15.35 -6.55
C VAL A 176 -15.24 -14.50 -6.93
N MET A 177 -14.38 -15.01 -7.80
CA MET A 177 -13.26 -14.27 -8.37
C MET A 177 -13.61 -13.84 -9.80
N LEU A 178 -13.71 -12.54 -10.02
CA LEU A 178 -13.79 -11.95 -11.36
C LEU A 178 -12.39 -11.55 -11.80
N THR A 179 -12.04 -11.85 -13.04
CA THR A 179 -10.74 -11.48 -13.63
C THR A 179 -10.96 -10.50 -14.76
N ASP A 180 -10.50 -9.27 -14.54
CA ASP A 180 -10.57 -8.17 -15.51
C ASP A 180 -9.19 -8.01 -16.16
N THR A 181 -9.17 -8.09 -17.48
CA THR A 181 -7.97 -7.92 -18.30
C THR A 181 -8.28 -7.11 -19.56
N ALA A 182 -7.22 -6.71 -20.24
CA ALA A 182 -7.28 -6.06 -21.55
C ALA A 182 -6.06 -6.48 -22.36
N SER A 183 -6.15 -6.38 -23.69
CA SER A 183 -5.02 -6.63 -24.58
C SER A 183 -3.86 -5.70 -24.25
N ASN A 184 -2.67 -6.28 -24.14
CA ASN A 184 -1.40 -5.58 -24.00
C ASN A 184 -0.77 -5.22 -25.36
N GLU A 185 -1.41 -5.59 -26.47
CA GLU A 185 -1.03 -5.22 -27.83
C GLU A 185 -1.98 -4.15 -28.37
N THR A 186 -1.45 -3.25 -29.19
CA THR A 186 -2.15 -2.23 -30.00
C THR A 186 -2.75 -2.87 -31.26
N GLN A 187 -3.56 -2.12 -31.99
CA GLN A 187 -4.14 -2.58 -33.26
C GLN A 187 -3.07 -2.99 -34.29
N GLY A 188 -1.92 -2.31 -34.34
CA GLY A 188 -0.79 -2.65 -35.20
C GLY A 188 0.12 -3.76 -34.66
N GLY A 189 -0.25 -4.42 -33.55
CA GLY A 189 0.50 -5.54 -32.95
C GLY A 189 1.75 -5.11 -32.18
N LEU A 190 1.86 -3.82 -31.82
CA LEU A 190 2.90 -3.32 -30.93
C LEU A 190 2.45 -3.38 -29.47
N MET A 191 3.38 -3.56 -28.54
CA MET A 191 3.07 -3.49 -27.10
C MET A 191 2.54 -2.11 -26.71
N ARG A 192 1.44 -2.09 -25.96
CA ARG A 192 0.79 -0.87 -25.44
C ARG A 192 1.58 -0.25 -24.29
N PRO A 193 1.45 1.06 -24.03
CA PRO A 193 1.93 1.64 -22.78
C PRO A 193 1.27 0.92 -21.57
N PRO A 194 2.03 0.41 -20.59
CA PRO A 194 1.48 -0.38 -19.50
C PRO A 194 0.61 0.41 -18.52
N GLY A 195 0.87 1.70 -18.35
CA GLY A 195 0.03 2.59 -17.55
C GLY A 195 -1.34 2.82 -18.18
N ASP A 196 -1.39 3.03 -19.49
CA ASP A 196 -2.65 3.17 -20.24
C ASP A 196 -3.45 1.84 -20.19
N HIS A 197 -2.78 0.71 -20.39
CA HIS A 197 -3.38 -0.62 -20.25
C HIS A 197 -4.04 -0.87 -18.89
N MET A 198 -3.31 -0.61 -17.79
CA MET A 198 -3.86 -0.78 -16.45
C MET A 198 -5.01 0.20 -16.19
N ARG A 199 -5.00 1.36 -16.85
CA ARG A 199 -6.05 2.34 -16.66
C ARG A 199 -7.36 1.92 -17.33
N ASP A 200 -7.32 1.38 -18.54
CA ASP A 200 -8.53 0.86 -19.20
C ASP A 200 -9.24 -0.18 -18.33
N ILE A 201 -8.47 -1.11 -17.76
CA ILE A 201 -8.98 -2.13 -16.84
C ILE A 201 -9.63 -1.48 -15.61
N ALA A 202 -8.97 -0.48 -15.01
CA ALA A 202 -9.50 0.23 -13.85
C ALA A 202 -10.79 1.01 -14.18
N ASP A 203 -10.88 1.61 -15.37
CA ASP A 203 -12.05 2.35 -15.84
C ASP A 203 -13.23 1.41 -16.14
N GLY A 204 -12.96 0.24 -16.72
CA GLY A 204 -13.94 -0.82 -16.94
C GLY A 204 -14.63 -1.28 -15.65
N TRP A 205 -13.89 -1.37 -14.55
CA TRP A 205 -14.42 -1.74 -13.23
C TRP A 205 -15.54 -0.80 -12.75
N ASP A 206 -15.45 0.51 -13.00
CA ASP A 206 -16.46 1.46 -12.51
C ASP A 206 -17.86 1.23 -13.12
N VAL A 207 -17.89 0.71 -14.35
CA VAL A 207 -19.12 0.31 -15.05
C VAL A 207 -19.52 -1.11 -14.63
N GLN A 208 -18.56 -2.04 -14.59
CA GLN A 208 -18.77 -3.43 -14.16
C GLN A 208 -19.39 -3.52 -12.76
N ARG A 209 -18.89 -2.74 -11.80
CA ARG A 209 -19.38 -2.71 -10.42
C ARG A 209 -20.87 -2.41 -10.33
N LYS A 210 -21.41 -1.56 -11.21
CA LYS A 210 -22.85 -1.26 -11.26
C LYS A 210 -23.67 -2.46 -11.73
N ALA A 211 -23.13 -3.26 -12.64
CA ALA A 211 -23.74 -4.52 -13.05
C ALA A 211 -23.65 -5.57 -11.95
N LEU A 212 -22.52 -5.65 -11.23
CA LEU A 212 -22.33 -6.53 -10.09
C LEU A 212 -23.38 -6.27 -8.99
N HIS A 213 -23.64 -5.00 -8.66
CA HIS A 213 -24.73 -4.63 -7.73
C HIS A 213 -26.11 -5.11 -8.17
N ARG A 214 -26.37 -5.24 -9.48
CA ARG A 214 -27.65 -5.75 -9.99
C ARG A 214 -27.69 -7.28 -10.01
N ALA A 215 -26.57 -7.93 -10.34
CA ALA A 215 -26.45 -9.38 -10.36
C ALA A 215 -26.62 -9.97 -8.95
N LEU A 216 -26.10 -9.27 -7.94
CA LEU A 216 -26.17 -9.65 -6.53
C LEU A 216 -27.28 -8.90 -5.76
N ASP A 217 -28.31 -8.42 -6.46
CA ASP A 217 -29.46 -7.80 -5.80
C ASP A 217 -30.16 -8.84 -4.89
N GLY A 218 -30.42 -8.47 -3.64
CA GLY A 218 -30.96 -9.38 -2.63
C GLY A 218 -29.92 -10.16 -1.83
N TYR A 219 -28.66 -10.25 -2.29
CA TYR A 219 -27.58 -10.85 -1.52
C TYR A 219 -26.87 -9.80 -0.67
N ARG A 220 -26.33 -10.23 0.47
CA ARG A 220 -25.35 -9.44 1.21
C ARG A 220 -23.96 -9.83 0.71
N TRP A 221 -23.20 -8.82 0.28
CA TRP A 221 -21.88 -9.07 -0.28
C TRP A 221 -20.90 -7.93 -0.04
N GLU A 222 -19.62 -8.26 -0.08
CA GLU A 222 -18.51 -7.32 -0.03
C GLU A 222 -17.44 -7.73 -1.07
N TYR A 223 -16.46 -6.87 -1.33
CA TYR A 223 -15.41 -7.22 -2.29
C TYR A 223 -14.03 -6.64 -1.94
N ALA A 224 -13.00 -7.27 -2.48
CA ALA A 224 -11.63 -6.77 -2.52
C ALA A 224 -11.13 -6.77 -3.97
N LYS A 225 -10.36 -5.75 -4.35
CA LYS A 225 -9.66 -5.66 -5.64
C LYS A 225 -8.17 -5.84 -5.42
N VAL A 226 -7.55 -6.64 -6.28
CA VAL A 226 -6.11 -6.92 -6.25
C VAL A 226 -5.54 -6.83 -7.64
N TRP A 227 -4.50 -6.02 -7.82
CA TRP A 227 -3.69 -6.02 -9.02
C TRP A 227 -2.61 -7.10 -8.94
N GLU A 228 -2.56 -7.98 -9.94
CA GLU A 228 -1.56 -9.05 -10.07
C GLU A 228 -0.64 -8.81 -11.28
N PRO A 229 0.69 -9.02 -11.15
CA PRO A 229 1.60 -9.02 -12.29
C PRO A 229 1.43 -10.25 -13.20
N HIS A 230 1.12 -10.03 -14.47
CA HIS A 230 1.11 -11.08 -15.49
C HIS A 230 2.53 -11.44 -15.95
N GLU A 231 2.69 -12.57 -16.67
CA GLU A 231 3.99 -13.01 -17.21
C GLU A 231 4.68 -11.99 -18.12
N SER A 232 3.89 -11.14 -18.77
CA SER A 232 4.37 -10.04 -19.62
C SER A 232 4.82 -8.80 -18.85
N GLY A 233 4.61 -8.75 -17.53
CA GLY A 233 4.84 -7.58 -16.68
C GLY A 233 3.71 -6.55 -16.70
N TYR A 234 2.62 -6.81 -17.42
CA TYR A 234 1.40 -6.00 -17.38
C TYR A 234 0.53 -6.44 -16.20
N GLY A 235 -0.29 -5.54 -15.66
CA GLY A 235 -1.18 -5.87 -14.54
C GLY A 235 -2.52 -6.42 -15.02
N HIS A 236 -3.09 -7.40 -14.33
CA HIS A 236 -4.52 -7.73 -14.41
C HIS A 236 -5.20 -7.44 -13.07
N LEU A 237 -6.51 -7.20 -13.11
CA LEU A 237 -7.29 -6.85 -11.92
C LEU A 237 -8.20 -8.01 -11.52
N HIS A 238 -7.97 -8.53 -10.32
CA HIS A 238 -8.80 -9.54 -9.69
C HIS A 238 -9.78 -8.88 -8.73
N ILE A 239 -11.05 -9.29 -8.78
CA ILE A 239 -12.10 -8.85 -7.85
C ILE A 239 -12.61 -10.08 -7.11
N ALA A 240 -12.18 -10.19 -5.85
CA ALA A 240 -12.69 -11.20 -4.93
C ALA A 240 -13.99 -10.68 -4.31
N VAL A 241 -15.09 -11.34 -4.59
CA VAL A 241 -16.45 -11.03 -4.10
C VAL A 241 -16.83 -12.07 -3.06
N PHE A 242 -17.27 -11.61 -1.89
CA PHE A 242 -17.71 -12.44 -0.76
C PHE A 242 -19.21 -12.30 -0.65
N VAL A 243 -19.96 -13.40 -0.77
CA VAL A 243 -21.42 -13.39 -0.81
C VAL A 243 -22.00 -14.34 0.24
N GLU A 244 -22.97 -13.85 1.03
CA GLU A 244 -23.80 -14.67 1.90
C GLU A 244 -24.81 -15.40 1.02
N ASP A 245 -24.60 -16.70 0.81
CA ASP A 245 -25.28 -17.54 -0.20
C ASP A 245 -25.80 -18.83 0.45
N PRO A 246 -26.86 -18.75 1.29
CA PRO A 246 -27.38 -19.87 2.07
C PRO A 246 -27.95 -21.03 1.25
N ASP A 247 -28.23 -20.80 -0.03
CA ASP A 247 -28.83 -21.80 -0.91
C ASP A 247 -27.80 -22.46 -1.86
N ASP A 248 -26.51 -22.08 -1.76
CA ASP A 248 -25.42 -22.48 -2.67
C ASP A 248 -25.85 -22.33 -4.15
N ASP A 249 -26.57 -21.25 -4.46
CA ASP A 249 -27.24 -21.09 -5.74
C ASP A 249 -26.45 -20.23 -6.74
N LEU A 250 -25.33 -19.65 -6.29
CA LEU A 250 -24.46 -18.85 -7.14
C LEU A 250 -23.57 -19.72 -8.05
N ASP A 251 -23.68 -19.51 -9.36
CA ASP A 251 -22.80 -20.08 -10.37
C ASP A 251 -22.19 -19.01 -11.27
N ALA A 252 -21.15 -19.39 -12.01
CA ALA A 252 -20.40 -18.47 -12.89
C ALA A 252 -21.30 -17.77 -13.93
N GLY A 253 -22.35 -18.45 -14.42
CA GLY A 253 -23.28 -17.94 -15.42
C GLY A 253 -24.09 -16.74 -14.95
N GLN A 254 -24.39 -16.63 -13.65
CA GLN A 254 -25.05 -15.44 -13.08
C GLN A 254 -24.20 -14.16 -13.20
N PHE A 255 -22.89 -14.30 -13.37
CA PHE A 255 -21.96 -13.18 -13.57
C PHE A 255 -21.74 -12.84 -15.05
N GLU A 256 -22.34 -13.57 -16.00
CA GLU A 256 -22.27 -13.23 -17.44
C GLU A 256 -22.64 -11.75 -17.72
N PRO A 257 -23.72 -11.18 -17.16
CA PRO A 257 -24.06 -9.78 -17.41
C PRO A 257 -23.02 -8.80 -16.85
N VAL A 258 -22.33 -9.20 -15.77
CA VAL A 258 -21.26 -8.42 -15.13
C VAL A 258 -20.06 -8.37 -16.07
N MET A 259 -19.59 -9.54 -16.51
CA MET A 259 -18.45 -9.65 -17.42
C MET A 259 -18.73 -9.02 -18.79
N ARG A 260 -19.96 -9.17 -19.31
CA ARG A 260 -20.37 -8.53 -20.57
C ARG A 260 -20.34 -7.01 -20.45
N THR A 261 -20.82 -6.47 -19.33
CA THR A 261 -20.81 -5.03 -19.09
C THR A 261 -19.38 -4.48 -19.07
N TYR A 262 -18.44 -5.21 -18.47
CA TYR A 262 -17.02 -4.83 -18.51
C TYR A 262 -16.47 -4.82 -19.95
N TYR A 263 -16.64 -5.93 -20.67
CA TYR A 263 -16.21 -6.08 -22.06
C TYR A 263 -16.75 -4.96 -22.96
N GLU A 264 -18.06 -4.73 -22.95
CA GLU A 264 -18.71 -3.74 -23.82
C GLU A 264 -18.31 -2.28 -23.53
N ASN A 265 -17.64 -2.03 -22.40
CA ASN A 265 -17.22 -0.69 -21.99
C ASN A 265 -15.69 -0.57 -21.81
N THR A 266 -14.94 -1.58 -22.23
CA THR A 266 -13.48 -1.62 -22.15
C THR A 266 -12.95 -2.06 -23.51
N ASP A 267 -12.75 -1.12 -24.43
CA ASP A 267 -12.42 -1.41 -25.83
C ASP A 267 -11.32 -2.48 -26.05
N PRO A 268 -10.20 -2.50 -25.29
CA PRO A 268 -9.16 -3.52 -25.46
C PRO A 268 -9.45 -4.86 -24.79
N ALA A 269 -10.58 -5.02 -24.11
CA ALA A 269 -11.00 -6.30 -23.54
C ALA A 269 -11.63 -7.17 -24.63
N GLY A 270 -11.32 -8.47 -24.65
CA GLY A 270 -11.96 -9.42 -25.57
C GLY A 270 -13.01 -10.27 -24.85
N TRP A 271 -14.19 -10.49 -25.48
CA TRP A 271 -15.25 -11.29 -24.86
C TRP A 271 -14.82 -12.71 -24.53
N ASP A 272 -13.99 -13.34 -25.38
CA ASP A 272 -13.52 -14.72 -25.14
C ASP A 272 -12.81 -14.90 -23.80
N ALA A 273 -12.02 -13.91 -23.36
CA ALA A 273 -11.34 -13.93 -22.06
C ALA A 273 -12.31 -13.71 -20.88
N HIS A 274 -13.44 -13.04 -21.13
CA HIS A 274 -14.40 -12.62 -20.11
C HIS A 274 -15.70 -13.46 -20.13
N LYS A 275 -15.75 -14.55 -20.90
CA LYS A 275 -16.83 -15.54 -20.77
C LYS A 275 -16.84 -16.12 -19.35
N PRO A 276 -18.00 -16.44 -18.76
CA PRO A 276 -18.10 -17.01 -17.41
C PRO A 276 -17.12 -18.16 -17.13
N GLU A 277 -16.96 -19.09 -18.07
CA GLU A 277 -16.05 -20.23 -17.94
C GLU A 277 -14.56 -19.89 -17.87
N ASN A 278 -14.17 -18.66 -18.25
CA ASN A 278 -12.78 -18.20 -18.30
C ASN A 278 -12.50 -17.08 -17.30
N GLY A 279 -13.43 -16.14 -17.15
CA GLY A 279 -13.26 -14.93 -16.36
C GLY A 279 -13.87 -14.97 -14.96
N VAL A 280 -14.62 -16.03 -14.62
CA VAL A 280 -15.32 -16.17 -13.33
C VAL A 280 -14.98 -17.52 -12.68
N SER A 281 -14.48 -17.46 -11.45
CA SER A 281 -14.30 -18.64 -10.60
C SER A 281 -15.20 -18.54 -9.38
N VAL A 282 -15.98 -19.58 -9.10
CA VAL A 282 -16.87 -19.66 -7.94
C VAL A 282 -16.42 -20.77 -7.01
N SER A 283 -16.39 -20.50 -5.71
CA SER A 283 -16.07 -21.47 -4.66
C SER A 283 -17.00 -21.31 -3.46
N HIS A 284 -17.71 -22.38 -3.12
CA HIS A 284 -18.61 -22.48 -1.96
C HIS A 284 -17.91 -22.97 -0.68
N GLU A 285 -16.65 -23.41 -0.78
CA GLU A 285 -15.90 -24.00 0.34
C GLU A 285 -14.57 -23.27 0.53
N VAL A 286 -14.60 -22.00 0.94
CA VAL A 286 -13.37 -21.23 1.18
C VAL A 286 -13.03 -21.17 2.66
N HIS A 287 -12.33 -22.20 3.15
CA HIS A 287 -11.76 -22.21 4.50
C HIS A 287 -10.41 -21.48 4.62
N ASP A 288 -9.90 -20.86 3.54
CA ASP A 288 -8.65 -20.08 3.59
C ASP A 288 -8.58 -18.96 2.53
N LEU A 289 -9.52 -18.03 2.64
CA LEU A 289 -9.64 -16.87 1.75
C LEU A 289 -8.36 -16.03 1.72
N GLY A 290 -7.72 -15.88 2.88
CA GLY A 290 -6.46 -15.18 3.01
C GLY A 290 -5.36 -15.80 2.17
N CYS A 291 -5.20 -17.13 2.16
CA CYS A 291 -4.22 -17.79 1.29
C CYS A 291 -4.57 -17.58 -0.18
N TYR A 292 -5.83 -17.83 -0.57
CA TYR A 292 -6.28 -17.68 -1.95
C TYR A 292 -6.00 -16.28 -2.50
N ILE A 293 -6.32 -15.21 -1.76
CA ILE A 293 -6.08 -13.83 -2.22
C ILE A 293 -4.60 -13.42 -2.04
N SER A 294 -3.89 -13.94 -1.03
CA SER A 294 -2.50 -13.57 -0.77
C SER A 294 -1.52 -14.02 -1.84
N GLU A 295 -1.84 -15.12 -2.54
CA GLU A 295 -1.08 -15.55 -3.72
C GLU A 295 -1.06 -14.44 -4.78
N TYR A 296 -2.22 -13.83 -5.07
CA TYR A 296 -2.36 -12.72 -6.03
C TYR A 296 -1.73 -11.40 -5.57
N ILE A 297 -1.52 -11.20 -4.27
CA ILE A 297 -0.87 -9.98 -3.75
C ILE A 297 0.64 -9.98 -4.07
N GLY A 298 1.22 -11.14 -4.41
CA GLY A 298 2.59 -11.24 -4.92
C GLY A 298 3.66 -10.65 -3.99
N THR A 299 3.36 -10.43 -2.70
CA THR A 299 4.25 -9.71 -1.77
C THR A 299 4.81 -10.63 -0.68
N PHE A 300 4.58 -11.94 -0.79
CA PHE A 300 5.09 -12.91 0.19
C PHE A 300 6.50 -13.42 -0.15
N GLY A 301 7.35 -13.48 0.88
CA GLY A 301 8.53 -14.33 0.98
C GLY A 301 9.82 -13.79 0.37
N GLU A 302 9.77 -13.15 -0.80
CA GLU A 302 10.97 -12.73 -1.53
C GLU A 302 11.18 -11.21 -1.51
N GLU A 303 12.45 -10.82 -1.40
CA GLU A 303 12.84 -9.42 -1.42
C GLU A 303 12.56 -8.80 -2.78
N THR A 304 11.96 -7.62 -2.81
CA THR A 304 11.30 -7.07 -3.99
C THR A 304 12.24 -6.84 -5.17
N LEU A 305 13.50 -6.46 -4.91
CA LEU A 305 14.52 -6.30 -5.96
C LEU A 305 15.10 -7.63 -6.47
N SER A 306 14.86 -8.73 -5.76
CA SER A 306 15.27 -10.09 -6.17
C SER A 306 14.22 -10.82 -7.00
N ARG A 307 13.01 -10.26 -7.11
CA ARG A 307 11.88 -10.82 -7.86
C ARG A 307 12.14 -10.85 -9.36
N PRO A 308 11.45 -11.72 -10.13
CA PRO A 308 11.50 -11.72 -11.59
C PRO A 308 11.28 -10.33 -12.20
N MET A 309 11.97 -10.03 -13.30
CA MET A 309 11.91 -8.72 -13.97
C MET A 309 10.47 -8.27 -14.27
N LYS A 310 9.59 -9.18 -14.68
CA LYS A 310 8.17 -8.92 -14.94
C LYS A 310 7.42 -8.34 -13.73
N GLU A 311 7.72 -8.79 -12.52
CA GLU A 311 7.09 -8.28 -11.29
C GLU A 311 7.61 -6.89 -10.94
N GLN A 312 8.93 -6.69 -11.07
CA GLN A 312 9.54 -5.38 -10.86
C GLN A 312 9.02 -4.33 -11.87
N MET A 313 8.85 -4.73 -13.13
CA MET A 313 8.24 -3.91 -14.17
C MET A 313 6.83 -3.46 -13.79
N PHE A 314 5.99 -4.39 -13.32
CA PHE A 314 4.64 -4.10 -12.83
C PHE A 314 4.67 -3.17 -11.60
N TYR A 315 5.59 -3.39 -10.66
CA TYR A 315 5.75 -2.50 -9.50
C TYR A 315 6.15 -1.09 -9.91
N ALA A 316 7.06 -0.93 -10.86
CA ALA A 316 7.44 0.36 -11.41
C ALA A 316 6.24 1.08 -12.05
N VAL A 317 5.37 0.37 -12.77
CA VAL A 317 4.14 0.96 -13.34
C VAL A 317 3.21 1.43 -12.23
N THR A 318 2.86 0.56 -11.29
CA THR A 318 1.95 0.93 -10.19
C THR A 318 2.49 2.06 -9.32
N TRP A 319 3.82 2.13 -9.15
CA TRP A 319 4.48 3.22 -8.46
C TRP A 319 4.35 4.51 -9.26
N ALA A 320 4.72 4.50 -10.54
CA ALA A 320 4.67 5.67 -11.42
C ALA A 320 3.27 6.26 -11.61
N THR A 321 2.24 5.42 -11.63
CA THR A 321 0.84 5.84 -11.78
C THR A 321 0.13 6.06 -10.44
N ASN A 322 0.84 5.90 -9.31
CA ASN A 322 0.27 5.93 -7.96
C ASN A 322 -0.94 4.99 -7.80
N THR A 323 -0.90 3.83 -8.47
CA THR A 323 -1.98 2.84 -8.45
C THR A 323 -1.96 2.07 -7.13
N ARG A 324 -3.11 2.07 -6.45
CA ARG A 324 -3.31 1.26 -5.27
C ARG A 324 -3.52 -0.20 -5.65
N ARG A 325 -2.52 -1.05 -5.35
CA ARG A 325 -2.54 -2.48 -5.70
C ARG A 325 -3.65 -3.29 -5.01
N VAL A 326 -4.04 -2.91 -3.79
CA VAL A 326 -5.07 -3.60 -3.01
C VAL A 326 -6.09 -2.62 -2.45
N GLU A 327 -7.35 -2.85 -2.77
CA GLU A 327 -8.49 -2.07 -2.31
C GLU A 327 -9.58 -2.99 -1.73
N PHE A 328 -10.31 -2.48 -0.75
CA PHE A 328 -11.45 -3.19 -0.15
C PHE A 328 -12.67 -2.29 -0.23
N SER A 329 -13.85 -2.89 -0.42
CA SER A 329 -15.13 -2.18 -0.28
C SER A 329 -15.26 -1.54 1.10
N ASN A 330 -16.14 -0.55 1.23
CA ASN A 330 -16.36 0.14 2.51
C ASN A 330 -16.80 -0.84 3.62
N GLY A 331 -17.66 -1.82 3.30
CA GLY A 331 -18.08 -2.81 4.28
C GLY A 331 -16.99 -3.84 4.59
N ALA A 332 -16.16 -4.25 3.62
CA ALA A 332 -14.96 -5.04 3.91
C ALA A 332 -13.98 -4.28 4.84
N GLN A 333 -13.78 -2.98 4.65
CA GLN A 333 -13.01 -2.15 5.57
C GLN A 333 -13.64 -2.10 6.97
N ASP A 334 -14.97 -2.06 7.07
CA ASP A 334 -15.68 -2.12 8.35
C ASP A 334 -15.46 -3.46 9.06
N LEU A 335 -15.56 -4.58 8.33
CA LEU A 335 -15.30 -5.91 8.85
C LEU A 335 -13.84 -6.02 9.35
N ILE A 336 -12.86 -5.61 8.55
CA ILE A 336 -11.45 -5.58 8.97
C ILE A 336 -11.25 -4.77 10.27
N ARG A 337 -11.93 -3.62 10.40
CA ARG A 337 -11.89 -2.81 11.62
C ARG A 337 -12.52 -3.49 12.82
N ARG A 338 -13.61 -4.26 12.64
CA ARG A 338 -14.22 -5.06 13.71
C ARG A 338 -13.29 -6.14 14.22
N ASP A 339 -12.63 -6.87 13.32
CA ASP A 339 -11.65 -7.88 13.72
C ASP A 339 -10.51 -7.25 14.54
N ARG A 340 -9.96 -6.13 14.06
CA ARG A 340 -8.92 -5.38 14.78
C ARG A 340 -9.38 -4.96 16.17
N PHE A 341 -10.58 -4.40 16.29
CA PHE A 341 -11.16 -4.03 17.59
C PHE A 341 -11.25 -5.24 18.54
N ARG A 342 -11.71 -6.40 18.04
CA ARG A 342 -11.80 -7.62 18.85
C ARG A 342 -10.43 -8.09 19.32
N GLN A 343 -9.41 -8.04 18.46
CA GLN A 343 -8.05 -8.43 18.82
C GLN A 343 -7.43 -7.53 19.89
N GLU A 344 -7.61 -6.21 19.75
CA GLU A 344 -7.01 -5.24 20.68
C GLU A 344 -7.72 -5.19 22.04
N THR A 345 -9.04 -5.38 22.07
CA THR A 345 -9.83 -5.18 23.30
C THR A 345 -10.30 -6.47 23.95
N GLY A 346 -10.33 -7.58 23.21
CA GLY A 346 -10.99 -8.82 23.63
C GLY A 346 -12.52 -8.71 23.72
N LEU A 347 -13.12 -7.59 23.30
CA LEU A 347 -14.55 -7.33 23.35
C LEU A 347 -15.21 -7.53 21.98
N ARG A 348 -16.51 -7.78 21.98
CA ARG A 348 -17.31 -7.79 20.76
C ARG A 348 -17.95 -6.41 20.52
N PRO A 349 -17.96 -5.86 19.30
CA PRO A 349 -18.66 -4.60 19.00
C PRO A 349 -20.12 -4.59 19.46
N GLU A 350 -20.77 -5.76 19.47
CA GLU A 350 -22.17 -5.94 19.83
C GLU A 350 -22.43 -5.89 21.34
N ASP A 351 -21.42 -6.12 22.20
CA ASP A 351 -21.58 -6.29 23.65
C ASP A 351 -22.08 -5.02 24.39
N ARG A 352 -22.07 -3.86 23.71
CA ARG A 352 -22.62 -2.59 24.21
C ARG A 352 -23.34 -1.77 23.13
N GLY A 353 -24.06 -2.45 22.23
CA GLY A 353 -24.86 -1.76 21.20
C GLY A 353 -24.05 -0.88 20.25
N GLY A 354 -22.80 -1.23 19.97
CA GLY A 354 -21.89 -0.46 19.10
C GLY A 354 -21.13 0.67 19.79
N GLU A 355 -21.58 1.16 20.96
CA GLU A 355 -20.94 2.30 21.66
C GLU A 355 -19.48 2.04 22.01
N CYS A 356 -19.11 0.78 22.30
CA CYS A 356 -17.73 0.42 22.58
C CYS A 356 -16.83 0.51 21.34
N MET A 357 -17.36 0.14 20.16
CA MET A 357 -16.64 0.28 18.90
C MET A 357 -16.54 1.75 18.50
N ASP A 358 -17.60 2.53 18.66
CA ASP A 358 -17.59 3.96 18.35
C ASP A 358 -16.67 4.73 19.30
N SER A 359 -16.65 4.37 20.59
CA SER A 359 -15.70 4.91 21.56
C SER A 359 -14.28 4.47 21.28
N TRP A 360 -14.03 3.25 20.79
CA TRP A 360 -12.68 2.83 20.37
C TRP A 360 -12.27 3.48 19.05
N LYS A 361 -13.21 3.75 18.12
CA LYS A 361 -12.93 4.57 16.93
C LYS A 361 -12.62 6.02 17.31
N GLN A 362 -13.24 6.55 18.36
CA GLN A 362 -12.99 7.91 18.85
C GLN A 362 -11.76 8.00 19.78
N GLY A 363 -11.45 6.94 20.52
CA GLY A 363 -10.30 6.87 21.45
C GLY A 363 -9.05 6.22 20.86
N GLY A 364 -9.20 5.48 19.75
CA GLY A 364 -8.13 4.80 18.99
C GLY A 364 -8.11 5.18 17.51
N GLY A 365 -9.03 6.03 17.06
CA GLY A 365 -8.79 6.93 15.93
C GLY A 365 -8.31 8.24 16.51
N GLU A 366 -7.09 8.64 16.15
CA GLU A 366 -6.59 10.02 16.12
C GLU A 366 -7.38 11.02 16.99
N SER A 367 -7.50 10.76 18.30
CA SER A 367 -7.81 11.82 19.23
C SER A 367 -6.48 12.41 19.64
N ASP A 368 -6.23 13.62 19.15
CA ASP A 368 -5.14 14.53 19.51
C ASP A 368 -5.05 14.84 21.03
N GLU A 369 -5.75 14.10 21.88
CA GLU A 369 -5.82 14.31 23.32
C GLU A 369 -4.97 13.31 24.13
N GLY A 370 -4.23 12.43 23.46
CA GLY A 370 -3.16 11.63 24.06
C GLY A 370 -1.79 12.28 23.89
N GLY A 371 -1.44 13.26 24.74
CA GLY A 371 -0.07 13.84 24.84
C GLY A 371 0.62 14.00 23.48
N GLY A 372 0.00 14.82 22.62
CA GLY A 372 0.21 14.86 21.17
C GLY A 372 1.67 14.78 20.74
N TRP A 373 1.99 13.73 19.99
CA TRP A 373 3.19 13.70 19.18
C TRP A 373 3.03 14.70 18.04
N GLN A 374 3.92 15.69 17.97
CA GLN A 374 4.00 16.61 16.83
C GLN A 374 5.13 16.14 15.93
N VAL A 375 4.84 15.97 14.64
CA VAL A 375 5.88 15.79 13.63
C VAL A 375 6.41 17.17 13.29
N ASP A 376 7.70 17.42 13.55
CA ASP A 376 8.32 18.73 13.33
C ASP A 376 8.77 18.91 11.86
N SER A 377 9.32 17.86 11.25
CA SER A 377 9.86 17.89 9.89
C SER A 377 10.06 16.48 9.32
N ILE A 378 10.00 16.36 7.99
CA ILE A 378 10.59 15.24 7.25
C ILE A 378 12.00 15.68 6.84
N VAL A 379 13.03 14.92 7.17
CA VAL A 379 14.41 15.26 6.83
C VAL A 379 14.91 14.33 5.74
N ASN A 380 15.58 14.84 4.71
CA ASN A 380 16.40 14.07 3.78
C ASN A 380 17.88 14.30 4.12
N ALA A 381 18.57 13.29 4.63
CA ALA A 381 19.99 13.40 4.95
C ALA A 381 20.85 13.00 3.74
N GLY A 382 21.36 14.00 3.02
CA GLY A 382 22.30 13.82 1.92
C GLY A 382 23.76 14.12 2.30
N PRO A 383 24.72 13.91 1.36
CA PRO A 383 26.13 14.26 1.56
C PRO A 383 26.36 15.74 1.87
N ASP A 384 25.46 16.61 1.38
CA ASP A 384 25.50 18.05 1.57
C ASP A 384 24.83 18.51 2.89
N GLY A 385 24.31 17.57 3.69
CA GLY A 385 23.65 17.81 4.97
C GLY A 385 22.15 17.49 4.95
N PRO A 386 21.47 17.67 6.10
CA PRO A 386 20.04 17.42 6.22
C PRO A 386 19.19 18.53 5.59
N GLU A 387 18.31 18.16 4.66
CA GLU A 387 17.27 19.03 4.11
C GLU A 387 15.95 18.78 4.86
N TYR A 388 15.28 19.84 5.32
CA TYR A 388 14.08 19.75 6.15
C TYR A 388 12.84 20.17 5.36
N HIS A 389 11.80 19.35 5.41
CA HIS A 389 10.53 19.53 4.70
C HIS A 389 9.35 19.59 5.69
N ASP A 390 8.30 20.32 5.31
CA ASP A 390 7.07 20.45 6.08
C ASP A 390 6.30 19.10 6.09
N PRO A 391 6.04 18.49 7.26
CA PRO A 391 5.39 17.20 7.37
C PRO A 391 3.89 17.24 7.02
N THR A 392 3.30 18.44 6.90
CA THR A 392 1.91 18.65 6.49
C THR A 392 1.74 18.66 4.97
N THR A 393 2.83 18.92 4.22
CA THR A 393 2.87 18.89 2.74
C THR A 393 3.04 17.48 2.16
N GLY A 394 2.63 16.45 2.92
CA GLY A 394 2.76 15.06 2.53
C GLY A 394 2.02 14.73 1.23
N GLY A 395 2.70 14.05 0.33
CA GLY A 395 2.23 13.71 -1.00
C GLY A 395 3.40 13.29 -1.87
N VAL A 396 3.09 12.57 -2.94
CA VAL A 396 4.03 12.33 -4.03
C VAL A 396 3.86 13.48 -5.01
N ASP A 397 4.96 14.12 -5.40
CA ASP A 397 4.92 15.16 -6.43
C ASP A 397 4.62 14.48 -7.78
N VAL A 398 3.68 15.08 -8.51
CA VAL A 398 3.13 14.52 -9.73
C VAL A 398 2.96 15.57 -10.80
N THR A 399 3.18 15.15 -12.05
CA THR A 399 3.10 15.98 -13.25
C THR A 399 2.08 15.39 -14.23
N GLU A 400 1.25 16.25 -14.79
CA GLU A 400 0.35 15.91 -15.89
C GLU A 400 1.14 15.88 -17.20
N ILE A 401 1.02 14.80 -17.97
CA ILE A 401 1.69 14.66 -19.27
C ILE A 401 0.80 15.18 -20.41
N GLU A 402 1.44 15.77 -21.41
CA GLU A 402 0.77 16.24 -22.64
C GLU A 402 0.41 15.08 -23.59
N GLY A 403 0.87 13.86 -23.29
CA GLY A 403 0.67 12.68 -24.12
C GLY A 403 1.55 12.65 -25.37
N ALA A 404 1.22 11.76 -26.31
CA ALA A 404 1.87 11.68 -27.61
C ALA A 404 0.82 11.47 -28.71
N ASP A 405 0.83 12.30 -29.75
CA ASP A 405 -0.18 12.26 -30.83
C ASP A 405 -0.07 11.04 -31.77
N THR A 406 0.98 10.21 -31.62
CA THR A 406 1.31 9.11 -32.55
C THR A 406 1.00 7.73 -31.99
N VAL A 407 0.01 7.61 -31.11
CA VAL A 407 -0.29 6.34 -30.43
C VAL A 407 -1.19 5.50 -31.32
N ASP A 408 -0.69 4.32 -31.67
CA ASP A 408 -1.49 3.27 -32.29
C ASP A 408 -2.61 2.85 -31.32
N PRO A 409 -3.89 2.92 -31.72
CA PRO A 409 -5.00 2.71 -30.80
C PRO A 409 -5.00 1.28 -30.21
N PRO A 410 -5.75 1.07 -29.11
CA PRO A 410 -6.05 -0.27 -28.64
C PRO A 410 -6.76 -1.08 -29.74
N PRO A 411 -6.63 -2.42 -29.74
CA PRO A 411 -7.32 -3.27 -30.70
C PRO A 411 -8.82 -3.29 -30.41
N GLU A 412 -9.63 -3.32 -31.47
CA GLU A 412 -11.05 -3.63 -31.37
C GLU A 412 -11.20 -5.16 -31.38
N LEU A 413 -11.67 -5.77 -30.29
CA LEU A 413 -11.71 -7.22 -30.08
C LEU A 413 -13.11 -7.85 -30.00
#